data_AF-A0A7V9RE51-F1
#
_entry.id   AF-A0A7V9RE51-F1
#
_cell.length_a   1.000
_cell.length_b   1.000
_cell.length_c   1.000
_cell.angle_alpha   90.00
_cell.angle_beta   90.00
_cell.angle_gamma   90.00
#
_symmetry.space_group_name_H-M   'P 1'
#
loop_
_entity.id
_entity.type
_entity.pdbx_description
1 polymer ?
#
loop_
_entity_poly.entity_id
_entity_poly.type
_entity_poly.pdbx_seq_one_letter_code
_entity_poly.pdbx_strand_id
1 'polypeptide(L)'
;MFIERPLATLPADHAERFVRAMFAPDQRFARAYHYWFRTVQGHNEPTAKLSTRIELHKACDAVLANVGDPNLHTLGIQKVAASWQDAGGAASYQPIGLFGYRALTALPVGAKIAERIASTSLRTRCAGPSGIAHCVGILEEHGGLDVLKTVFVSLAHKAQAAGHAQLFLFTPDHRLRGLRAVRHGVPRGAPVAEQQAPRRHVRSRRQSRTRRGDRESARPDAQLVRVGRVMRTWIASRLHRRRIAFAVTGTIAVALSTSVFTLALVAGASPHAATMLRLVISLPILYVGYSRYMLRDTLRADRAVLGRSAAELQMLARVGLAIGVATGLKLAIEPLLVTMLVQQFDSPTAVLAPLIGDFGYGPIATYLILGGMARNIGSVANTRSADVSTFGAVAR
;
A
#
# COMPACT_ATOMS: atom_id res chain seq x y z
N MET A 1 -12.44 8.59 3.30
CA MET A 1 -12.23 8.20 4.72
C MET A 1 -12.70 6.77 4.89
N PHE A 2 -11.99 5.93 5.65
CA PHE A 2 -12.44 4.56 5.93
C PHE A 2 -13.29 4.51 7.18
N ILE A 3 -14.35 3.72 7.14
CA ILE A 3 -15.29 3.54 8.25
C ILE A 3 -15.29 2.07 8.61
N GLU A 4 -15.14 1.76 9.89
CA GLU A 4 -15.27 0.40 10.42
C GLU A 4 -16.69 0.20 10.95
N ARG A 5 -17.30 -0.95 10.64
CA ARG A 5 -18.61 -1.35 11.19
C ARG A 5 -18.63 -2.85 11.51
N PRO A 6 -19.32 -3.31 12.56
CA PRO A 6 -19.56 -4.74 12.74
C PRO A 6 -20.29 -5.32 11.53
N LEU A 7 -19.95 -6.53 11.09
CA LEU A 7 -20.57 -7.19 9.95
C LEU A 7 -22.09 -7.32 10.13
N ALA A 8 -22.51 -7.62 11.36
CA ALA A 8 -23.91 -7.75 11.78
C ALA A 8 -24.75 -6.47 11.59
N THR A 9 -24.13 -5.31 11.38
CA THR A 9 -24.86 -4.04 11.16
C THR A 9 -25.20 -3.79 9.70
N LEU A 10 -24.73 -4.64 8.78
CA LEU A 10 -25.10 -4.57 7.37
C LEU A 10 -26.45 -5.23 7.13
N PRO A 11 -27.23 -4.77 6.14
CA PRO A 11 -28.35 -5.54 5.62
C PRO A 11 -27.89 -6.96 5.25
N ALA A 12 -28.72 -7.97 5.56
CA ALA A 12 -28.32 -9.38 5.43
C ALA A 12 -27.88 -9.73 4.00
N ASP A 13 -28.60 -9.24 2.99
CA ASP A 13 -28.28 -9.43 1.58
C ASP A 13 -26.96 -8.73 1.18
N HIS A 14 -26.68 -7.55 1.75
CA HIS A 14 -25.42 -6.83 1.57
C HIS A 14 -24.24 -7.59 2.19
N ALA A 15 -24.41 -8.09 3.42
CA ALA A 15 -23.41 -8.89 4.11
C ALA A 15 -23.09 -10.16 3.31
N GLU A 16 -24.13 -10.86 2.83
CA GLU A 16 -23.95 -12.08 2.04
C GLU A 16 -23.20 -11.81 0.73
N ARG A 17 -23.65 -10.84 -0.07
CA ARG A 17 -22.97 -10.48 -1.33
C ARG A 17 -21.52 -10.10 -1.09
N PHE A 18 -21.26 -9.30 -0.05
CA PHE A 18 -19.91 -8.88 0.31
C PHE A 18 -19.02 -10.06 0.71
N VAL A 19 -19.50 -10.95 1.58
CA VAL A 19 -18.74 -12.14 2.01
C VAL A 19 -18.46 -13.04 0.81
N ARG A 20 -19.45 -13.32 -0.05
CA ARG A 20 -19.23 -14.13 -1.26
C ARG A 20 -18.19 -13.49 -2.19
N ALA A 21 -18.25 -12.18 -2.39
CA ALA A 21 -17.24 -11.46 -3.19
C ALA A 21 -15.84 -11.56 -2.56
N MET A 22 -15.73 -11.45 -1.23
CA MET A 22 -14.47 -11.56 -0.49
C MET A 22 -13.78 -12.92 -0.63
N PHE A 23 -14.57 -14.00 -0.73
CA PHE A 23 -14.07 -15.37 -0.84
C PHE A 23 -14.10 -15.90 -2.29
N ALA A 24 -14.32 -15.03 -3.29
CA ALA A 24 -14.30 -15.44 -4.68
C ALA A 24 -12.89 -15.91 -5.12
N PRO A 25 -12.78 -16.89 -6.05
CA PRO A 25 -11.49 -17.49 -6.42
C PRO A 25 -10.49 -16.53 -7.08
N ASP A 26 -10.96 -15.41 -7.62
CA ASP A 26 -10.16 -14.38 -8.25
C ASP A 26 -9.53 -13.41 -7.23
N GLN A 27 -10.05 -13.37 -6.01
CA GLN A 27 -9.57 -12.47 -4.97
C GLN A 27 -8.14 -12.78 -4.55
N ARG A 28 -7.45 -11.74 -4.08
CA ARG A 28 -6.09 -11.88 -3.54
C ARG A 28 -6.00 -12.90 -2.40
N PHE A 29 -7.05 -13.03 -1.60
CA PHE A 29 -7.12 -14.01 -0.51
C PHE A 29 -7.16 -15.46 -1.04
N ALA A 30 -7.75 -15.72 -2.21
CA ALA A 30 -7.72 -17.04 -2.85
C ALA A 30 -6.31 -17.47 -3.25
N ARG A 31 -5.49 -16.54 -3.75
CA ARG A 31 -4.10 -16.80 -4.17
C ARG A 31 -3.23 -17.31 -3.02
N ALA A 32 -3.58 -16.93 -1.79
CA ALA A 32 -2.91 -17.39 -0.59
C ALA A 32 -3.17 -18.86 -0.25
N TYR A 33 -4.44 -19.27 -0.29
CA TYR A 33 -4.79 -20.67 -0.12
C TYR A 33 -4.14 -21.50 -1.22
N HIS A 34 -4.16 -20.99 -2.46
CA HIS A 34 -3.49 -21.63 -3.57
C HIS A 34 -1.99 -21.82 -3.32
N TYR A 35 -1.30 -20.77 -2.88
CA TYR A 35 0.12 -20.85 -2.50
C TYR A 35 0.35 -21.87 -1.37
N TRP A 36 -0.50 -21.89 -0.35
CA TRP A 36 -0.37 -22.85 0.75
C TRP A 36 -0.51 -24.29 0.26
N PHE A 37 -1.55 -24.61 -0.50
CA PHE A 37 -1.72 -25.96 -1.03
C PHE A 37 -0.61 -26.34 -2.03
N ARG A 38 -0.24 -25.43 -2.92
CA ARG A 38 0.74 -25.69 -3.97
C ARG A 38 2.16 -25.81 -3.43
N THR A 39 2.57 -24.87 -2.58
CA THR A 39 3.97 -24.74 -2.14
C THR A 39 4.22 -25.37 -0.78
N VAL A 40 3.26 -25.29 0.15
CA VAL A 40 3.46 -25.81 1.52
C VAL A 40 3.01 -27.26 1.63
N GLN A 41 1.89 -27.63 1.02
CA GLN A 41 1.39 -29.02 1.02
C GLN A 41 1.87 -29.85 -0.18
N GLY A 42 2.55 -29.23 -1.15
CA GLY A 42 3.11 -29.94 -2.31
C GLY A 42 2.07 -30.49 -3.29
N HIS A 43 0.83 -30.03 -3.25
CA HIS A 43 -0.21 -30.47 -4.20
C HIS A 43 0.20 -30.10 -5.63
N ASN A 44 -0.15 -30.92 -6.62
CA ASN A 44 -0.04 -30.52 -8.03
C ASN A 44 -1.00 -29.37 -8.37
N GLU A 45 -0.84 -28.73 -9.53
CA GLU A 45 -1.61 -27.53 -9.90
C GLU A 45 -3.13 -27.76 -9.93
N PRO A 46 -3.67 -28.82 -10.57
CA PRO A 46 -5.11 -29.11 -10.51
C PRO A 46 -5.63 -29.32 -9.09
N THR A 47 -4.93 -30.12 -8.29
CA THR A 47 -5.32 -30.42 -6.91
C THR A 47 -5.24 -29.19 -6.01
N ALA A 48 -4.25 -28.31 -6.20
CA ALA A 48 -4.13 -27.06 -5.46
C ALA A 48 -5.29 -26.10 -5.78
N LYS A 49 -5.69 -25.98 -7.05
CA LYS A 49 -6.87 -25.19 -7.45
C LYS A 49 -8.16 -25.74 -6.85
N LEU A 50 -8.37 -27.05 -6.91
CA LEU A 50 -9.55 -27.69 -6.31
C LEU A 50 -9.59 -27.48 -4.79
N SER A 51 -8.47 -27.75 -4.11
CA SER A 51 -8.36 -27.58 -2.64
C SER A 51 -8.63 -26.12 -2.24
N THR A 52 -8.13 -25.17 -3.02
CA THR A 52 -8.38 -23.73 -2.82
C THR A 52 -9.86 -23.40 -2.90
N ARG A 53 -10.57 -23.88 -3.92
CA ARG A 53 -12.01 -23.63 -4.09
C ARG A 53 -12.82 -24.23 -2.94
N ILE A 54 -12.51 -25.46 -2.54
CA ILE A 54 -13.19 -26.13 -1.41
C ILE A 54 -12.98 -25.33 -0.13
N GLU A 55 -11.75 -24.90 0.15
CA GLU A 55 -11.43 -24.17 1.38
C GLU A 55 -12.06 -22.76 1.41
N LEU A 56 -12.09 -22.06 0.27
CA LEU A 56 -12.79 -20.78 0.15
C LEU A 56 -14.29 -20.92 0.37
N HIS A 57 -14.90 -21.98 -0.19
CA HIS A 57 -16.33 -22.24 0.00
C HIS A 57 -16.64 -22.51 1.48
N LYS A 58 -15.86 -23.40 2.13
CA LYS A 58 -15.98 -23.67 3.57
C LYS A 58 -15.82 -22.41 4.42
N ALA A 59 -14.83 -21.58 4.12
CA ALA A 59 -14.59 -20.34 4.86
C ALA A 59 -15.72 -19.32 4.63
N CYS A 60 -16.23 -19.21 3.41
CA CYS A 60 -17.39 -18.38 3.08
C CYS A 60 -18.61 -18.82 3.88
N ASP A 61 -18.96 -20.10 3.85
CA ASP A 61 -20.12 -20.65 4.56
C ASP A 61 -19.99 -20.50 6.07
N ALA A 62 -18.80 -20.71 6.63
CA ALA A 62 -18.54 -20.51 8.05
C ALA A 62 -18.77 -19.04 8.49
N VAL A 63 -18.38 -18.07 7.65
CA VAL A 63 -18.65 -16.65 7.90
C VAL A 63 -20.13 -16.34 7.74
N LEU A 64 -20.78 -16.84 6.69
CA LEU A 64 -22.21 -16.62 6.44
C LEU A 64 -23.11 -17.20 7.55
N ALA A 65 -22.76 -18.37 8.07
CA ALA A 65 -23.44 -18.97 9.22
C ALA A 65 -23.29 -18.15 10.51
N ASN A 66 -22.32 -17.23 10.57
CA ASN A 66 -21.97 -16.44 11.75
C ASN A 66 -21.94 -14.93 11.46
N VAL A 67 -22.78 -14.43 10.53
CA VAL A 67 -22.83 -12.99 10.18
C VAL A 67 -23.11 -12.10 11.41
N GLY A 68 -23.85 -12.63 12.38
CA GLY A 68 -24.15 -11.98 13.66
C GLY A 68 -22.99 -11.93 14.67
N ASP A 69 -21.82 -12.50 14.35
CA ASP A 69 -20.68 -12.50 15.27
C ASP A 69 -20.19 -11.07 15.54
N PRO A 70 -20.22 -10.59 16.81
CA PRO A 70 -19.77 -9.24 17.15
C PRO A 70 -18.26 -9.04 16.93
N ASN A 71 -17.50 -10.12 16.76
CA ASN A 71 -16.06 -10.08 16.50
C ASN A 71 -15.73 -9.94 15.01
N LEU A 72 -16.71 -10.05 14.12
CA LEU A 72 -16.53 -9.84 12.69
C LEU A 72 -16.82 -8.38 12.34
N HIS A 73 -15.85 -7.73 11.72
CA HIS A 73 -15.90 -6.33 11.34
C HIS A 73 -15.64 -6.16 9.85
N THR A 74 -16.27 -5.15 9.29
CA THR A 74 -16.01 -4.66 7.95
C THR A 74 -15.29 -3.33 8.00
N LEU A 75 -14.44 -3.09 7.01
CA LEU A 75 -13.91 -1.78 6.70
C LEU A 75 -14.50 -1.36 5.35
N GLY A 76 -15.02 -0.15 5.27
CA GLY A 76 -15.72 0.34 4.09
C GLY A 76 -15.45 1.81 3.79
N ILE A 77 -16.04 2.27 2.69
CA ILE A 77 -16.04 3.66 2.26
C ILE A 77 -17.47 4.19 2.24
N GLN A 78 -17.63 5.44 2.69
CA GLN A 78 -18.88 6.16 2.53
C GLN A 78 -18.99 6.64 1.09
N LYS A 79 -19.99 6.16 0.35
CA LYS A 79 -20.39 6.70 -0.94
C LYS A 79 -21.16 8.00 -0.74
N VAL A 80 -21.10 8.88 -1.74
CA VAL A 80 -22.02 10.01 -1.84
C VAL A 80 -23.43 9.43 -1.90
N ALA A 81 -24.26 9.79 -0.93
CA ALA A 81 -25.63 9.31 -0.87
C ALA A 81 -26.45 9.95 -1.99
N ALA A 82 -27.37 9.18 -2.59
CA ALA A 82 -28.27 9.69 -3.64
C ALA A 82 -29.29 10.69 -3.06
N SER A 83 -29.58 10.59 -1.76
CA SER A 83 -30.45 11.48 -1.00
C SER A 83 -29.80 11.86 0.33
N TRP A 84 -30.24 12.97 0.93
CA TRP A 84 -29.79 13.36 2.28
C TRP A 84 -30.26 12.39 3.36
N GLN A 85 -31.42 11.75 3.18
CA GLN A 85 -31.92 10.73 4.12
C GLN A 85 -31.00 9.50 4.17
N ASP A 86 -30.30 9.21 3.08
CA ASP A 86 -29.37 8.08 2.99
C ASP A 86 -27.93 8.43 3.42
N ALA A 87 -27.64 9.71 3.69
CA ALA A 87 -26.29 10.17 4.05
C ALA A 87 -25.84 9.58 5.41
N GLY A 88 -24.74 8.82 5.40
CA GLY A 88 -24.22 8.15 6.60
C GLY A 88 -24.91 6.82 6.94
N GLY A 89 -25.98 6.46 6.24
CA GLY A 89 -26.70 5.20 6.40
C GLY A 89 -25.91 3.97 5.90
N ALA A 90 -26.44 2.77 6.16
CA ALA A 90 -25.87 1.52 5.65
C ALA A 90 -25.96 1.41 4.12
N ALA A 91 -26.96 2.03 3.50
CA ALA A 91 -27.13 2.07 2.05
C ALA A 91 -26.00 2.81 1.32
N SER A 92 -25.43 3.84 1.96
CA SER A 92 -24.31 4.61 1.43
C SER A 92 -22.95 4.08 1.93
N TYR A 93 -22.91 2.93 2.60
CA TYR A 93 -21.68 2.26 3.03
C TYR A 93 -21.32 1.11 2.08
N GLN A 94 -20.14 1.17 1.47
CA GLN A 94 -19.59 0.06 0.69
C GLN A 94 -18.51 -0.66 1.51
N PRO A 95 -18.75 -1.91 1.95
CA PRO A 95 -17.71 -2.73 2.56
C PRO A 95 -16.65 -3.10 1.52
N ILE A 96 -15.37 -2.94 1.89
CA ILE A 96 -14.21 -3.21 1.03
C ILE A 96 -13.23 -4.20 1.66
N GLY A 97 -13.37 -4.49 2.96
CA GLY A 97 -12.55 -5.46 3.68
C GLY A 97 -13.28 -6.06 4.87
N LEU A 98 -12.89 -7.27 5.23
CA LEU A 98 -13.41 -8.08 6.32
C LEU A 98 -12.24 -8.42 7.25
N PHE A 99 -12.47 -8.40 8.55
CA PHE A 99 -11.52 -8.88 9.54
C PHE A 99 -12.24 -9.28 10.82
N GLY A 100 -11.67 -10.22 11.56
CA GLY A 100 -12.15 -10.65 12.85
C GLY A 100 -11.05 -10.66 13.89
N TYR A 101 -11.44 -10.52 15.15
CA TYR A 101 -10.53 -10.55 16.29
C TYR A 101 -11.15 -11.29 17.47
N ARG A 102 -10.42 -12.24 18.05
CA ARG A 102 -10.86 -12.99 19.23
C ARG A 102 -9.68 -13.29 20.17
N ALA A 103 -9.98 -13.78 21.37
CA ALA A 103 -8.97 -14.45 22.19
C ALA A 103 -8.38 -15.66 21.43
N LEU A 104 -7.08 -15.90 21.59
CA LEU A 104 -6.36 -16.95 20.87
C LEU A 104 -7.02 -18.31 21.08
N THR A 105 -7.37 -18.66 22.32
CA THR A 105 -8.00 -19.94 22.66
C THR A 105 -9.47 -20.06 22.24
N ALA A 106 -10.10 -18.98 21.79
CA ALA A 106 -11.51 -18.99 21.35
C ALA A 106 -11.70 -19.59 19.94
N LEU A 107 -10.62 -19.86 19.21
CA LEU A 107 -10.65 -20.55 17.92
C LEU A 107 -9.94 -21.91 18.02
N PRO A 108 -10.44 -22.97 17.38
CA PRO A 108 -9.78 -24.28 17.41
C PRO A 108 -8.31 -24.26 16.98
N VAL A 109 -7.98 -23.49 15.94
CA VAL A 109 -6.58 -23.31 15.50
C VAL A 109 -5.75 -22.56 16.54
N GLY A 110 -6.33 -21.58 17.21
CA GLY A 110 -5.64 -20.79 18.21
C GLY A 110 -5.41 -21.55 19.51
N ALA A 111 -6.29 -22.48 19.89
CA ALA A 111 -6.05 -23.41 20.99
C ALA A 111 -4.80 -24.27 20.74
N LYS A 112 -4.64 -24.82 19.52
CA LYS A 112 -3.44 -25.57 19.12
C LYS A 112 -2.17 -24.71 19.15
N ILE A 113 -2.27 -23.44 18.75
CA ILE A 113 -1.16 -22.48 18.83
C ILE A 113 -0.78 -22.21 20.29
N ALA A 114 -1.77 -22.00 21.17
CA ALA A 114 -1.56 -21.76 22.59
C ALA A 114 -0.85 -22.96 23.25
N GLU A 115 -1.28 -24.18 22.93
CA GLU A 115 -0.62 -25.42 23.39
C GLU A 115 0.82 -25.50 22.90
N ARG A 116 1.09 -25.17 21.63
CA ARG A 116 2.45 -25.16 21.09
C ARG A 116 3.33 -24.08 21.74
N ILE A 117 2.77 -22.93 22.09
CA ILE A 117 3.48 -21.89 22.82
C ILE A 117 3.82 -22.39 24.23
N ALA A 118 2.87 -23.01 24.92
CA ALA A 118 3.05 -23.52 26.28
C ALA A 118 4.11 -24.65 26.36
N SER A 119 4.20 -25.49 25.33
CA SER A 119 5.11 -26.65 25.26
C SER A 119 6.51 -26.34 24.70
N THR A 120 6.81 -25.07 24.35
CA THR A 120 8.08 -24.71 23.73
C THR A 120 8.76 -23.53 24.43
N SER A 121 9.99 -23.21 24.01
CA SER A 121 10.71 -22.01 24.45
C SER A 121 10.01 -20.69 24.07
N LEU A 122 8.93 -20.75 23.28
CA LEU A 122 8.09 -19.59 22.99
C LEU A 122 7.30 -19.11 24.20
N ARG A 123 7.05 -19.95 25.21
CA ARG A 123 6.30 -19.57 26.43
C ARG A 123 6.82 -18.28 27.08
N THR A 124 8.14 -18.12 27.19
CA THR A 124 8.75 -16.94 27.81
C THR A 124 8.64 -15.71 26.91
N ARG A 125 8.71 -15.90 25.59
CA ARG A 125 8.58 -14.83 24.58
C ARG A 125 7.15 -14.38 24.39
N CYS A 126 6.22 -15.29 24.62
CA CYS A 126 4.80 -15.13 24.43
C CYS A 126 4.03 -15.13 25.76
N ALA A 127 4.60 -14.47 26.79
CA ALA A 127 3.93 -14.34 28.08
C ALA A 127 2.67 -13.45 27.99
N GLY A 128 1.64 -13.84 28.76
CA GLY A 128 0.39 -13.10 28.92
C GLY A 128 -0.75 -13.46 27.96
N PRO A 129 -1.93 -12.85 28.13
CA PRO A 129 -3.10 -13.10 27.29
C PRO A 129 -2.82 -12.79 25.83
N SER A 130 -3.30 -13.65 24.93
CA SER A 130 -3.03 -13.55 23.49
C SER A 130 -4.33 -13.49 22.70
N GLY A 131 -4.37 -12.65 21.67
CA GLY A 131 -5.44 -12.57 20.70
C GLY A 131 -5.04 -13.16 19.36
N ILE A 132 -6.03 -13.44 18.52
CA ILE A 132 -5.86 -13.88 17.15
C ILE A 132 -6.74 -13.05 16.23
N ALA A 133 -6.12 -12.52 15.17
CA ALA A 133 -6.84 -11.96 14.04
C ALA A 133 -7.19 -13.09 13.07
N HIS A 134 -8.45 -13.12 12.62
CA HIS A 134 -8.97 -14.10 11.68
C HIS A 134 -9.74 -13.40 10.55
N CYS A 135 -10.09 -14.13 9.49
CA CYS A 135 -10.90 -13.64 8.38
C CYS A 135 -10.41 -12.31 7.76
N VAL A 136 -9.09 -12.05 7.76
CA VAL A 136 -8.53 -10.79 7.25
C VAL A 136 -8.45 -10.84 5.73
N GLY A 137 -9.36 -10.12 5.06
CA GLY A 137 -9.38 -9.98 3.62
C GLY A 137 -9.78 -8.57 3.18
N ILE A 138 -9.29 -8.16 2.00
CA ILE A 138 -9.67 -6.91 1.34
C ILE A 138 -9.96 -7.25 -0.13
N LEU A 139 -11.03 -6.69 -0.69
CA LEU A 139 -11.35 -6.83 -2.12
C LEU A 139 -10.17 -6.33 -2.96
N GLU A 140 -9.84 -7.05 -4.03
CA GLU A 140 -8.62 -6.79 -4.79
C GLU A 140 -8.53 -5.35 -5.33
N GLU A 141 -9.64 -4.82 -5.84
CA GLU A 141 -9.78 -3.44 -6.34
C GLU A 141 -9.47 -2.38 -5.28
N HIS A 142 -9.62 -2.74 -4.00
CA HIS A 142 -9.38 -1.87 -2.84
C HIS A 142 -8.14 -2.28 -2.05
N GLY A 143 -7.35 -3.22 -2.55
CA GLY A 143 -6.22 -3.83 -1.86
C GLY A 143 -5.00 -2.92 -1.66
N GLY A 144 -5.18 -1.65 -1.32
CA GLY A 144 -4.13 -0.67 -1.04
C GLY A 144 -3.49 -0.83 0.35
N LEU A 145 -2.28 -0.31 0.51
CA LEU A 145 -1.54 -0.40 1.78
C LEU A 145 -2.23 0.34 2.93
N ASP A 146 -2.96 1.42 2.64
CA ASP A 146 -3.63 2.23 3.67
C ASP A 146 -4.88 1.54 4.24
N VAL A 147 -5.59 0.76 3.43
CA VAL A 147 -6.69 -0.10 3.89
C VAL A 147 -6.15 -1.15 4.87
N LEU A 148 -5.08 -1.85 4.47
CA LEU A 148 -4.38 -2.79 5.36
C LEU A 148 -3.99 -2.13 6.67
N LYS A 149 -3.27 -1.00 6.64
CA LYS A 149 -2.86 -0.30 7.87
C LYS A 149 -4.05 0.01 8.77
N THR A 150 -5.17 0.41 8.20
CA THR A 150 -6.39 0.73 8.96
C THR A 150 -6.93 -0.51 9.67
N VAL A 151 -7.02 -1.65 8.97
CA VAL A 151 -7.37 -2.95 9.57
C VAL A 151 -6.39 -3.33 10.68
N PHE A 152 -5.08 -3.19 10.46
CA PHE A 152 -4.05 -3.51 11.47
C PHE A 152 -4.16 -2.66 12.73
N VAL A 153 -4.38 -1.35 12.58
CA VAL A 153 -4.55 -0.44 13.72
C VAL A 153 -5.81 -0.80 14.49
N SER A 154 -6.92 -1.10 13.79
CA SER A 154 -8.16 -1.56 14.44
C SER A 154 -7.95 -2.84 15.24
N LEU A 155 -7.34 -3.86 14.64
CA LEU A 155 -7.04 -5.12 15.31
C LEU A 155 -6.14 -4.91 16.55
N ALA A 156 -5.14 -4.03 16.46
CA ALA A 156 -4.28 -3.71 17.58
C ALA A 156 -5.05 -3.02 18.72
N HIS A 157 -5.94 -2.07 18.40
CA HIS A 157 -6.79 -1.42 19.40
C HIS A 157 -7.75 -2.40 20.07
N LYS A 158 -8.37 -3.32 19.32
CA LYS A 158 -9.23 -4.37 19.89
C LYS A 158 -8.44 -5.31 20.80
N ALA A 159 -7.25 -5.72 20.36
CA ALA A 159 -6.33 -6.53 21.17
C ALA A 159 -5.95 -5.85 22.48
N GLN A 160 -5.62 -4.56 22.43
CA GLN A 160 -5.29 -3.77 23.60
C GLN A 160 -6.51 -3.61 24.52
N ALA A 161 -7.68 -3.29 23.99
CA ALA A 161 -8.92 -3.12 24.75
C ALA A 161 -9.32 -4.40 25.51
N ALA A 162 -9.02 -5.58 24.97
CA ALA A 162 -9.23 -6.86 25.64
C ALA A 162 -8.08 -7.28 26.59
N GLY A 163 -7.06 -6.43 26.78
CA GLY A 163 -5.91 -6.73 27.65
C GLY A 163 -4.97 -7.80 27.09
N HIS A 164 -4.95 -8.04 25.77
CA HIS A 164 -4.03 -8.99 25.18
C HIS A 164 -2.65 -8.36 24.97
N ALA A 165 -1.62 -9.02 25.50
CA ALA A 165 -0.23 -8.64 25.34
C ALA A 165 0.29 -8.90 23.90
N GLN A 166 -0.35 -9.83 23.20
CA GLN A 166 0.06 -10.27 21.87
C GLN A 166 -1.12 -10.45 20.94
N LEU A 167 -0.88 -10.21 19.66
CA LEU A 167 -1.83 -10.44 18.59
C LEU A 167 -1.19 -11.33 17.52
N PHE A 168 -1.75 -12.51 17.30
CA PHE A 168 -1.36 -13.41 16.24
C PHE A 168 -2.12 -13.04 14.96
N LEU A 169 -1.38 -12.81 13.88
CA LEU A 169 -1.95 -12.44 12.58
C LEU A 169 -1.59 -13.48 11.53
N PHE A 170 -2.59 -14.23 11.08
CA PHE A 170 -2.46 -15.15 9.96
C PHE A 170 -2.96 -14.46 8.70
N THR A 171 -2.04 -13.72 8.09
CA THR A 171 -2.29 -13.06 6.81
C THR A 171 -1.30 -13.56 5.78
N PRO A 172 -1.80 -14.04 4.63
CA PRO A 172 -0.93 -14.47 3.54
C PRO A 172 -0.39 -13.29 2.71
N ASP A 173 -0.75 -12.04 3.04
CA ASP A 173 -0.30 -10.88 2.30
C ASP A 173 1.20 -10.61 2.54
N HIS A 174 2.00 -10.87 1.51
CA HIS A 174 3.45 -10.75 1.54
C HIS A 174 3.95 -9.31 1.75
N ARG A 175 3.12 -8.29 1.47
CA ARG A 175 3.48 -6.87 1.68
C ARG A 175 3.67 -6.54 3.15
N LEU A 176 3.12 -7.37 4.02
CA LEU A 176 3.23 -7.26 5.46
C LEU A 176 4.51 -7.91 5.99
N ARG A 177 5.34 -8.56 5.15
CA ARG A 177 6.63 -9.15 5.58
C ARG A 177 7.52 -8.14 6.32
N GLY A 178 7.50 -6.86 5.91
CA GLY A 178 8.24 -5.80 6.60
C GLY A 178 7.60 -5.28 7.90
N LEU A 179 6.34 -5.61 8.16
CA LEU A 179 5.59 -5.21 9.36
C LEU A 179 5.57 -6.31 10.43
N ARG A 180 5.82 -7.57 10.05
CA ARG A 180 5.86 -8.75 10.95
C ARG A 180 6.93 -8.66 12.06
N ALA A 181 7.83 -7.68 12.02
CA ALA A 181 8.91 -7.49 12.99
C ALA A 181 8.70 -6.28 13.93
N VAL A 182 7.56 -5.58 13.87
CA VAL A 182 7.32 -4.43 14.76
C VAL A 182 6.86 -4.96 16.12
N ARG A 183 7.84 -5.17 17.00
CA ARG A 183 7.64 -5.45 18.42
C ARG A 183 6.95 -4.23 19.06
N HIS A 184 5.72 -4.39 19.53
CA HIS A 184 5.11 -3.40 20.40
C HIS A 184 5.90 -3.39 21.72
N GLY A 185 6.66 -2.30 21.95
CA GLY A 185 7.21 -1.92 23.25
C GLY A 185 8.50 -2.62 23.71
N VAL A 186 9.66 -2.19 23.21
CA VAL A 186 10.87 -1.87 24.02
C VAL A 186 11.67 -0.83 23.23
N PRO A 187 11.98 0.36 23.76
CA PRO A 187 12.94 1.26 23.11
C PRO A 187 14.31 0.57 23.07
N ARG A 188 14.85 0.35 21.86
CA ARG A 188 16.27 0.01 21.70
C ARG A 188 17.08 1.25 22.08
N GLY A 189 17.52 1.29 23.33
CA GLY A 189 18.52 2.22 23.82
C GLY A 189 19.49 1.48 24.74
N ALA A 190 20.59 0.99 24.16
CA ALA A 190 21.92 0.95 24.77
C ALA A 190 22.87 0.23 23.79
N PRO A 191 24.02 0.83 23.41
CA PRO A 191 25.11 0.05 22.85
C PRO A 191 25.50 -1.00 23.89
N VAL A 192 25.65 -2.24 23.43
CA VAL A 192 26.19 -3.33 24.23
C VAL A 192 27.62 -2.95 24.55
N ALA A 193 27.86 -2.50 25.79
CA ALA A 193 29.19 -2.42 26.34
C ALA A 193 29.76 -3.83 26.36
N GLU A 194 30.89 -3.96 25.68
CA GLU A 194 31.77 -5.10 25.61
C GLU A 194 32.13 -5.57 27.03
N GLN A 195 31.55 -6.70 27.47
CA GLN A 195 31.97 -7.40 28.67
C GLN A 195 33.08 -8.40 28.30
N GLN A 196 34.33 -7.97 28.45
CA GLN A 196 35.43 -8.88 28.76
C GLN A 196 35.67 -8.88 30.29
N ALA A 197 35.32 -10.02 30.89
CA ALA A 197 35.99 -10.79 31.96
C ALA A 197 36.77 -10.12 33.14
N PRO A 198 36.94 -10.86 34.25
CA PRO A 198 36.80 -10.31 35.59
C PRO A 198 38.14 -9.96 36.27
N ARG A 199 38.10 -8.97 37.18
CA ARG A 199 39.10 -8.84 38.25
C ARG A 199 38.43 -8.80 39.62
N ARG A 200 38.90 -9.73 40.46
CA ARG A 200 38.67 -9.82 41.91
C ARG A 200 39.03 -8.51 42.61
N HIS A 201 38.20 -8.06 43.54
CA HIS A 201 38.57 -7.93 44.97
C HIS A 201 37.41 -7.37 45.82
N VAL A 202 37.01 -8.17 46.80
CA VAL A 202 36.76 -7.85 48.22
C VAL A 202 36.59 -6.36 48.59
N ARG A 203 35.41 -5.97 49.07
CA ARG A 203 35.19 -5.48 50.46
C ARG A 203 33.72 -5.20 50.76
N SER A 204 33.35 -5.55 51.98
CA SER A 204 32.10 -5.31 52.67
C SER A 204 31.87 -3.83 52.98
N ARG A 205 30.61 -3.37 52.91
CA ARG A 205 30.05 -2.48 53.96
C ARG A 205 28.52 -2.41 53.91
N ARG A 206 27.98 -2.56 55.13
CA ARG A 206 26.61 -2.40 55.62
C ARG A 206 26.04 -0.97 55.42
N GLN A 207 24.72 -0.89 55.66
CA GLN A 207 23.86 0.31 55.91
C GLN A 207 23.37 1.06 54.66
N SER A 208 22.15 1.58 54.56
CA SER A 208 20.94 1.52 55.38
C SER A 208 19.81 2.23 54.60
N ARG A 209 18.56 1.77 54.81
CA ARG A 209 17.28 2.48 54.69
C ARG A 209 17.32 3.91 54.10
N THR A 210 16.54 4.12 53.03
CA THR A 210 15.51 5.18 53.01
C THR A 210 14.31 4.72 52.18
N ARG A 211 13.15 4.83 52.83
CA ARG A 211 11.80 4.54 52.36
C ARG A 211 11.14 5.90 52.10
N ARG A 212 10.77 6.21 50.86
CA ARG A 212 9.85 7.26 50.38
C ARG A 212 9.67 6.98 48.89
N GLY A 213 8.48 6.63 48.39
CA GLY A 213 7.37 7.57 48.14
C GLY A 213 7.82 8.55 47.05
N ASP A 214 7.28 8.63 45.84
CA ASP A 214 5.94 8.33 45.35
C ASP A 214 5.95 8.22 43.82
N ARG A 215 4.99 7.43 43.31
CA ARG A 215 4.23 7.62 42.07
C ARG A 215 4.86 8.48 40.95
N GLU A 216 5.64 7.83 40.11
CA GLU A 216 5.63 8.12 38.67
C GLU A 216 5.44 6.79 37.92
N SER A 217 4.23 6.25 38.05
CA SER A 217 3.71 5.23 37.13
C SER A 217 3.63 5.86 35.74
N ALA A 218 4.71 5.70 34.98
CA ALA A 218 4.78 6.02 33.56
C ALA A 218 3.57 5.39 32.85
N ARG A 219 2.57 6.21 32.51
CA ARG A 219 1.37 5.77 31.80
C ARG A 219 1.79 5.11 30.47
N PRO A 220 1.57 3.80 30.29
CA PRO A 220 1.93 3.10 29.03
C PRO A 220 1.21 3.68 27.81
N ASP A 221 0.10 4.39 28.00
CA ASP A 221 -0.65 5.09 26.94
C ASP A 221 0.16 6.22 26.25
N ALA A 222 1.08 6.87 26.97
CA ALA A 222 1.86 7.97 26.40
C ALA A 222 2.95 7.50 25.42
N GLN A 223 3.50 6.29 25.60
CA GLN A 223 4.49 5.72 24.68
C GLN A 223 3.85 5.16 23.41
N LEU A 224 2.64 4.59 23.49
CA LEU A 224 1.95 3.95 22.37
C LEU A 224 1.35 4.96 21.38
N VAL A 225 0.78 6.06 21.89
CA VAL A 225 0.38 7.22 21.06
C VAL A 225 1.61 7.81 20.32
N ARG A 226 2.80 7.72 20.92
CA ARG A 226 4.06 8.16 20.32
C ARG A 226 4.48 7.28 19.14
N VAL A 227 4.41 5.95 19.24
CA VAL A 227 4.85 5.04 18.17
C VAL A 227 3.91 5.09 16.95
N GLY A 228 2.59 5.12 17.18
CA GLY A 228 1.60 5.30 16.11
C GLY A 228 1.77 6.65 15.39
N ARG A 229 2.03 7.73 16.14
CA ARG A 229 2.39 9.04 15.56
C ARG A 229 3.70 8.97 14.80
N VAL A 230 4.77 8.38 15.36
CA VAL A 230 6.11 8.29 14.72
C VAL A 230 6.05 7.48 13.42
N MET A 231 5.30 6.39 13.36
CA MET A 231 5.13 5.60 12.13
C MET A 231 4.32 6.39 11.08
N ARG A 232 3.23 7.07 11.48
CA ARG A 232 2.45 7.95 10.58
C ARG A 232 3.28 9.13 10.08
N THR A 233 4.04 9.80 10.95
CA THR A 233 4.91 10.93 10.56
C THR A 233 6.09 10.46 9.73
N TRP A 234 6.63 9.26 9.96
CA TRP A 234 7.70 8.70 9.12
C TRP A 234 7.19 8.35 7.71
N ILE A 235 6.01 7.75 7.59
CA ILE A 235 5.42 7.44 6.27
C ILE A 235 4.98 8.71 5.56
N ALA A 236 4.31 9.62 6.26
CA ALA A 236 3.90 10.91 5.72
C ALA A 236 5.13 11.72 5.27
N SER A 237 6.19 11.78 6.06
CA SER A 237 7.43 12.46 5.69
C SER A 237 8.14 11.78 4.51
N ARG A 238 8.08 10.45 4.37
CA ARG A 238 8.67 9.75 3.23
C ARG A 238 7.90 9.99 1.93
N LEU A 239 6.57 9.95 1.96
CA LEU A 239 5.73 10.29 0.81
C LEU A 239 5.86 11.78 0.47
N HIS A 240 5.91 12.64 1.48
CA HIS A 240 6.10 14.07 1.31
C HIS A 240 7.46 14.38 0.69
N ARG A 241 8.56 13.78 1.15
CA ARG A 241 9.89 13.93 0.53
C ARG A 241 9.92 13.49 -0.93
N ARG A 242 9.20 12.42 -1.29
CA ARG A 242 9.10 11.98 -2.70
C ARG A 242 8.30 12.96 -3.55
N ARG A 243 7.18 13.48 -3.03
CA ARG A 243 6.37 14.50 -3.69
C ARG A 243 7.16 15.80 -3.87
N ILE A 244 7.89 16.23 -2.84
CA ILE A 244 8.78 17.40 -2.91
C ILE A 244 9.87 17.16 -3.95
N ALA A 245 10.57 16.02 -3.91
CA ALA A 245 11.65 15.75 -4.88
C ALA A 245 11.13 15.71 -6.32
N PHE A 246 9.94 15.15 -6.54
CA PHE A 246 9.28 15.18 -7.84
C PHE A 246 8.89 16.61 -8.25
N ALA A 247 8.29 17.39 -7.35
CA ALA A 247 7.93 18.78 -7.60
C ALA A 247 9.16 19.62 -7.96
N VAL A 248 10.25 19.50 -7.19
CA VAL A 248 11.53 20.18 -7.45
C VAL A 248 12.08 19.78 -8.81
N THR A 249 12.06 18.49 -9.16
CA THR A 249 12.53 18.02 -10.47
C THR A 249 11.66 18.58 -11.61
N GLY A 250 10.34 18.66 -11.40
CA GLY A 250 9.41 19.29 -12.32
C GLY A 250 9.69 20.78 -12.50
N THR A 251 9.86 21.53 -11.41
CA THR A 251 10.19 22.96 -11.45
C THR A 251 11.50 23.22 -12.20
N ILE A 252 12.53 22.41 -11.95
CA ILE A 252 13.82 22.51 -12.66
C ILE A 252 13.62 22.24 -14.15
N ALA A 253 12.86 21.20 -14.52
CA ALA A 253 12.57 20.89 -15.91
C ALA A 253 11.84 22.07 -16.60
N VAL A 254 10.78 22.60 -15.98
CA VAL A 254 10.01 23.73 -16.52
C VAL A 254 10.91 24.96 -16.70
N ALA A 255 11.67 25.34 -15.68
CA ALA A 255 12.53 26.52 -15.71
C ALA A 255 13.58 26.42 -16.82
N LEU A 256 14.35 25.32 -16.87
CA LEU A 256 15.38 25.12 -17.90
C LEU A 256 14.77 25.08 -19.30
N SER A 257 13.66 24.36 -19.45
CA SER A 257 12.99 24.20 -20.74
C SER A 257 12.45 25.54 -21.26
N THR A 258 11.87 26.37 -20.39
CA THR A 258 11.33 27.69 -20.75
C THR A 258 12.45 28.66 -21.11
N SER A 259 13.55 28.68 -20.34
CA SER A 259 14.72 29.50 -20.67
C SER A 259 15.29 29.19 -22.05
N VAL A 260 15.42 27.90 -22.38
CA VAL A 260 15.90 27.45 -23.69
C VAL A 260 14.95 27.88 -24.81
N PHE A 261 13.65 27.74 -24.59
CA PHE A 261 12.63 28.14 -25.56
C PHE A 261 12.71 29.65 -25.84
N THR A 262 12.77 30.47 -24.80
CA THR A 262 12.88 31.93 -24.93
C THR A 262 14.16 32.32 -25.67
N LEU A 263 15.30 31.73 -25.30
CA LEU A 263 16.57 31.99 -25.99
C LEU A 263 16.53 31.59 -27.47
N ALA A 264 15.89 30.46 -27.79
CA ALA A 264 15.73 30.02 -29.18
C ALA A 264 14.87 31.00 -30.00
N LEU A 265 13.76 31.50 -29.44
CA LEU A 265 12.93 32.50 -30.10
C LEU A 265 13.69 33.82 -30.30
N VAL A 266 14.41 34.30 -29.28
CA VAL A 266 15.24 35.52 -29.39
C VAL A 266 16.34 35.37 -30.45
N ALA A 267 16.89 34.16 -30.61
CA ALA A 267 17.84 33.83 -31.67
C ALA A 267 17.21 33.66 -33.06
N GLY A 268 15.90 33.91 -33.21
CA GLY A 268 15.20 33.83 -34.49
C GLY A 268 14.78 32.42 -34.91
N ALA A 269 14.81 31.44 -34.00
CA ALA A 269 14.31 30.10 -34.30
C ALA A 269 12.78 30.12 -34.53
N SER A 270 12.30 29.26 -35.42
CA SER A 270 10.86 29.08 -35.60
C SER A 270 10.20 28.53 -34.31
N PRO A 271 8.90 28.78 -34.07
CA PRO A 271 8.19 28.25 -32.90
C PRO A 271 8.30 26.73 -32.77
N HIS A 272 8.30 26.01 -33.89
CA HIS A 272 8.49 24.56 -33.93
C HIS A 272 9.90 24.15 -33.49
N ALA A 273 10.95 24.80 -34.01
CA ALA A 273 12.33 24.51 -33.63
C ALA A 273 12.60 24.82 -32.15
N ALA A 274 12.09 25.96 -31.66
CA ALA A 274 12.18 26.33 -30.25
C ALA A 274 11.47 25.31 -29.34
N THR A 275 10.27 24.85 -29.73
CA THR A 275 9.52 23.82 -28.99
C THR A 275 10.28 22.49 -28.96
N MET A 276 10.85 22.06 -30.09
CA MET A 276 11.66 20.83 -30.16
C MET A 276 12.87 20.88 -29.24
N LEU A 277 13.63 21.98 -29.27
CA LEU A 277 14.83 22.14 -28.44
C LEU A 277 14.51 22.07 -26.94
N ARG A 278 13.42 22.74 -26.55
CA ARG A 278 12.87 22.69 -25.18
C ARG A 278 12.55 21.26 -24.75
N LEU A 279 11.88 20.50 -25.61
CA LEU A 279 11.47 19.13 -25.33
C LEU A 279 12.67 18.21 -25.14
N VAL A 280 13.69 18.31 -26.00
CA VAL A 280 14.93 17.53 -25.90
C VAL A 280 15.62 17.72 -24.55
N ILE A 281 15.66 18.95 -24.03
CA ILE A 281 16.30 19.25 -22.74
C ILE A 281 15.45 18.79 -21.56
N SER A 282 14.13 18.95 -21.62
CA SER A 282 13.23 18.56 -20.53
C SER A 282 13.12 17.04 -20.33
N LEU A 283 13.24 16.26 -21.42
CA LEU A 283 13.00 14.82 -21.45
C LEU A 283 13.86 14.01 -20.46
N PRO A 284 15.20 14.16 -20.38
CA PRO A 284 16.02 13.42 -19.42
C PRO A 284 15.69 13.79 -17.97
N ILE A 285 15.37 15.06 -17.69
CA ILE A 285 15.03 15.55 -16.35
C ILE A 285 13.70 14.94 -15.91
N LEU A 286 12.69 15.00 -16.77
CA LEU A 286 11.38 14.40 -16.53
C LEU A 286 11.50 12.88 -16.37
N TYR A 287 12.31 12.22 -17.18
CA TYR A 287 12.57 10.78 -17.04
C TYR A 287 13.12 10.42 -15.65
N VAL A 288 14.11 11.18 -15.14
CA VAL A 288 14.63 10.99 -13.78
C VAL A 288 13.53 11.24 -12.73
N GLY A 289 12.75 12.30 -12.92
CA GLY A 289 11.59 12.65 -12.08
C GLY A 289 10.61 11.50 -11.92
N TYR A 290 10.11 10.99 -13.05
CA TYR A 290 9.12 9.91 -13.09
C TYR A 290 9.70 8.58 -12.60
N SER A 291 10.88 8.17 -13.09
CA SER A 291 11.46 6.87 -12.77
C SER A 291 11.91 6.75 -11.31
N ARG A 292 12.52 7.80 -10.73
CA ARG A 292 13.15 7.73 -9.40
C ARG A 292 12.24 8.15 -8.26
N TYR A 293 11.28 9.04 -8.49
CA TYR A 293 10.44 9.57 -7.42
C TYR A 293 9.00 9.06 -7.50
N MET A 294 8.37 9.11 -8.67
CA MET A 294 6.96 8.77 -8.82
C MET A 294 6.74 7.26 -8.96
N LEU A 295 7.47 6.59 -9.85
CA LEU A 295 7.28 5.17 -10.20
C LEU A 295 8.25 4.24 -9.48
N ARG A 296 8.95 4.72 -8.44
CA ARG A 296 9.96 3.94 -7.71
C ARG A 296 9.42 2.64 -7.13
N ASP A 297 8.19 2.66 -6.63
CA ASP A 297 7.58 1.47 -6.03
C ASP A 297 7.15 0.48 -7.11
N THR A 298 6.65 0.96 -8.25
CA THR A 298 6.38 0.14 -9.45
C THR A 298 7.66 -0.51 -9.97
N LEU A 299 8.76 0.24 -10.09
CA LEU A 299 10.06 -0.31 -10.50
C LEU A 299 10.55 -1.39 -9.54
N ARG A 300 10.34 -1.22 -8.24
CA ARG A 300 10.71 -2.23 -7.23
C ARG A 300 9.86 -3.49 -7.35
N ALA A 301 8.56 -3.34 -7.59
CA ALA A 301 7.66 -4.47 -7.83
C ALA A 301 8.06 -5.22 -9.10
N ASP A 302 8.26 -4.49 -10.21
CA ASP A 302 8.66 -5.07 -11.50
C ASP A 302 10.02 -5.78 -11.39
N ARG A 303 11.00 -5.21 -10.67
CA ARG A 303 12.30 -5.86 -10.42
C ARG A 303 12.20 -7.17 -9.65
N ALA A 304 11.23 -7.29 -8.75
CA ALA A 304 11.00 -8.52 -8.01
C ALA A 304 10.43 -9.65 -8.88
N VAL A 305 9.77 -9.30 -10.00
CA VAL A 305 9.10 -10.25 -10.90
C VAL A 305 9.95 -10.56 -12.13
N LEU A 306 10.50 -9.53 -12.77
CA LEU A 306 11.12 -9.61 -14.10
C LEU A 306 12.66 -9.57 -14.05
N GLY A 307 13.25 -9.36 -12.88
CA GLY A 307 14.67 -9.05 -12.75
C GLY A 307 15.00 -7.59 -13.07
N ARG A 308 16.27 -7.22 -12.88
CA ARG A 308 16.69 -5.80 -12.91
C ARG A 308 16.55 -5.16 -14.29
N SER A 309 17.14 -5.78 -15.31
CA SER A 309 17.24 -5.21 -16.66
C SER A 309 15.89 -5.10 -17.35
N ALA A 310 15.06 -6.14 -17.26
CA ALA A 310 13.72 -6.13 -17.87
C ALA A 310 12.79 -5.10 -17.21
N ALA A 311 12.85 -4.95 -15.88
CA ALA A 311 12.07 -3.95 -15.17
C ALA A 311 12.50 -2.51 -15.52
N GLU A 312 13.81 -2.27 -15.73
CA GLU A 312 14.30 -0.98 -16.18
C GLU A 312 13.87 -0.67 -17.62
N LEU A 313 13.96 -1.65 -18.54
CA LEU A 313 13.49 -1.48 -19.92
C LEU A 313 11.97 -1.22 -19.99
N GLN A 314 11.18 -1.94 -19.18
CA GLN A 314 9.74 -1.72 -19.12
C GLN A 314 9.39 -0.35 -18.53
N MET A 315 10.14 0.12 -17.53
CA MET A 315 9.98 1.46 -16.98
C MET A 315 10.34 2.53 -18.02
N LEU A 316 11.44 2.35 -18.75
CA LEU A 316 11.83 3.19 -19.88
C LEU A 316 10.73 3.27 -20.93
N ALA A 317 10.14 2.15 -21.32
CA ALA A 317 9.05 2.11 -22.29
C ALA A 317 7.79 2.85 -21.80
N ARG A 318 7.38 2.64 -20.54
CA ARG A 318 6.18 3.30 -19.97
C ARG A 318 6.36 4.80 -19.84
N VAL A 319 7.49 5.23 -19.27
CA VAL A 319 7.80 6.65 -19.10
C VAL A 319 8.04 7.30 -20.46
N GLY A 320 8.75 6.63 -21.36
CA GLY A 320 9.01 7.07 -22.73
C GLY A 320 7.72 7.27 -23.53
N LEU A 321 6.76 6.33 -23.46
CA LEU A 321 5.46 6.48 -24.08
C LEU A 321 4.69 7.68 -23.52
N ALA A 322 4.61 7.80 -22.19
CA ALA A 322 3.88 8.87 -21.54
C ALA A 322 4.46 10.25 -21.84
N ILE A 323 5.79 10.36 -21.85
CA ILE A 323 6.48 11.58 -22.29
C ILE A 323 6.26 11.81 -23.78
N GLY A 324 6.41 10.80 -24.63
CA GLY A 324 6.26 10.91 -26.09
C GLY A 324 4.90 11.43 -26.51
N VAL A 325 3.81 10.93 -25.91
CA VAL A 325 2.46 11.42 -26.20
C VAL A 325 2.27 12.85 -25.69
N ALA A 326 2.76 13.18 -24.47
CA ALA A 326 2.67 14.54 -23.95
C ALA A 326 3.47 15.53 -24.81
N THR A 327 4.64 15.13 -25.29
CA THR A 327 5.50 15.86 -26.24
C THR A 327 4.80 16.05 -27.58
N GLY A 328 4.18 15.00 -28.15
CA GLY A 328 3.43 15.10 -29.40
C GLY A 328 2.25 16.06 -29.29
N LEU A 329 1.52 16.01 -28.16
CA LEU A 329 0.43 16.94 -27.88
C LEU A 329 0.94 18.39 -27.78
N LYS A 330 2.09 18.61 -27.15
CA LYS A 330 2.72 19.94 -27.10
C LYS A 330 3.16 20.42 -28.48
N LEU A 331 3.76 19.56 -29.29
CA LEU A 331 4.16 19.92 -30.66
C LEU A 331 2.96 20.28 -31.55
N ALA A 332 1.79 19.68 -31.30
CA ALA A 332 0.57 20.01 -32.03
C ALA A 332 -0.05 21.34 -31.56
N ILE A 333 -0.04 21.61 -30.25
CA ILE A 333 -0.80 22.72 -29.65
C ILE A 333 0.06 23.98 -29.43
N GLU A 334 1.29 23.85 -28.93
CA GLU A 334 2.11 25.01 -28.55
C GLU A 334 2.42 25.94 -29.73
N PRO A 335 2.78 25.47 -30.95
CA PRO A 335 3.02 26.38 -32.07
C PRO A 335 1.77 27.17 -32.49
N LEU A 336 0.58 26.55 -32.41
CA LEU A 336 -0.69 27.22 -32.68
C LEU A 336 -0.96 28.29 -31.62
N LEU A 337 -0.78 27.96 -30.34
CA LEU A 337 -0.92 28.93 -29.24
C LEU A 337 0.06 30.08 -29.36
N VAL A 338 1.33 29.82 -29.68
CA VAL A 338 2.34 30.85 -29.91
C VAL A 338 1.92 31.77 -31.04
N THR A 339 1.48 31.21 -32.17
CA THR A 339 1.05 32.00 -33.33
C THR A 339 -0.15 32.88 -32.98
N MET A 340 -1.15 32.33 -32.28
CA MET A 340 -2.32 33.09 -31.82
C MET A 340 -1.94 34.20 -30.83
N LEU A 341 -1.08 33.91 -29.85
CA LEU A 341 -0.66 34.90 -28.84
C LEU A 341 0.15 36.04 -29.46
N VAL A 342 1.04 35.73 -30.41
CA VAL A 342 1.82 36.74 -31.14
C VAL A 342 0.92 37.61 -32.01
N GLN A 343 -0.13 37.04 -32.62
CA GLN A 343 -1.07 37.79 -33.46
C GLN A 343 -2.02 38.69 -32.67
N GLN A 344 -2.44 38.27 -31.47
CA GLN A 344 -3.49 38.97 -30.70
C GLN A 344 -2.96 39.94 -29.65
N PHE A 345 -1.76 39.69 -29.12
CA PHE A 345 -1.18 40.48 -28.06
C PHE A 345 0.16 41.06 -28.54
N ASP A 346 1.28 40.46 -28.13
CA ASP A 346 2.64 40.87 -28.51
C ASP A 346 3.63 39.69 -28.34
N SER A 347 4.81 39.77 -28.98
CA SER A 347 5.89 38.77 -28.90
C SER A 347 6.25 38.31 -27.46
N PRO A 348 6.31 39.18 -26.42
CA PRO A 348 6.62 38.75 -25.05
C PRO A 348 5.59 37.79 -24.46
N THR A 349 4.33 37.85 -24.90
CA THR A 349 3.26 36.99 -24.38
C THR A 349 3.36 35.55 -24.90
N ALA A 350 4.10 35.33 -26.00
CA ALA A 350 4.35 33.99 -26.56
C ALA A 350 5.02 33.02 -25.57
N VAL A 351 5.74 33.55 -24.58
CA VAL A 351 6.39 32.77 -23.51
C VAL A 351 5.36 32.05 -22.62
N LEU A 352 4.10 32.48 -22.62
CA LEU A 352 3.04 31.84 -21.85
C LEU A 352 2.58 30.50 -22.44
N ALA A 353 2.69 30.28 -23.76
CA ALA A 353 2.26 29.04 -24.39
C ALA A 353 2.94 27.79 -23.79
N PRO A 354 4.28 27.78 -23.61
CA PRO A 354 4.99 26.77 -22.84
C PRO A 354 4.42 26.47 -21.45
N LEU A 355 4.03 27.51 -20.71
CA LEU A 355 3.53 27.39 -19.34
C LEU A 355 2.12 26.81 -19.31
N ILE A 356 1.25 27.21 -20.25
CA ILE A 356 -0.07 26.63 -20.42
C ILE A 356 0.05 25.12 -20.73
N GLY A 357 1.03 24.73 -21.54
CA GLY A 357 1.33 23.32 -21.81
C GLY A 357 1.85 22.55 -20.60
N ASP A 358 2.74 23.15 -19.80
CA ASP A 358 3.35 22.52 -18.62
C ASP A 358 2.41 22.39 -17.43
N PHE A 359 1.49 23.34 -17.24
CA PHE A 359 0.58 23.36 -16.09
C PHE A 359 -0.85 22.93 -16.43
N GLY A 360 -1.28 23.12 -17.68
CA GLY A 360 -2.62 22.75 -18.14
C GLY A 360 -2.68 21.29 -18.59
N TYR A 361 -2.35 21.03 -19.85
CA TYR A 361 -2.66 19.73 -20.46
C TYR A 361 -1.55 18.68 -20.34
N GLY A 362 -0.28 19.07 -20.18
CA GLY A 362 0.85 18.14 -20.07
C GLY A 362 0.70 17.13 -18.91
N PRO A 363 0.50 17.60 -17.66
CA PRO A 363 0.32 16.72 -16.50
C PRO A 363 -0.92 15.84 -16.63
N ILE A 364 -2.01 16.36 -17.21
CA ILE A 364 -3.26 15.62 -17.40
C ILE A 364 -3.03 14.46 -18.37
N ALA A 365 -2.40 14.72 -19.53
CA ALA A 365 -2.12 13.68 -20.52
C ALA A 365 -1.20 12.59 -19.94
N THR A 366 -0.12 12.98 -19.25
CA THR A 366 0.78 12.04 -18.60
C THR A 366 0.07 11.21 -17.52
N TYR A 367 -0.80 11.83 -16.73
CA TYR A 367 -1.59 11.12 -15.71
C TYR A 367 -2.57 10.12 -16.32
N LEU A 368 -3.27 10.49 -17.39
CA LEU A 368 -4.21 9.60 -18.08
C LEU A 368 -3.50 8.39 -18.69
N ILE A 369 -2.34 8.59 -19.31
CA ILE A 369 -1.58 7.50 -19.92
C ILE A 369 -1.01 6.56 -18.86
N LEU A 370 -0.32 7.12 -17.84
CA LEU A 370 0.25 6.30 -16.77
C LEU A 370 -0.85 5.59 -15.97
N GLY A 371 -1.98 6.26 -15.73
CA GLY A 371 -3.15 5.71 -15.06
C GLY A 371 -3.88 4.64 -15.88
N GLY A 372 -3.95 4.79 -17.21
CA GLY A 372 -4.52 3.79 -18.12
C GLY A 372 -3.63 2.56 -18.26
N MET A 373 -2.31 2.76 -18.38
CA MET A 373 -1.33 1.65 -18.42
C MET A 373 -1.35 0.82 -17.13
N ALA A 374 -1.47 1.47 -15.97
CA ALA A 374 -1.59 0.77 -14.69
C ALA A 374 -2.84 -0.12 -14.62
N ARG A 375 -3.95 0.29 -15.24
CA ARG A 375 -5.20 -0.50 -15.30
C ARG A 375 -5.10 -1.67 -16.28
N ASN A 376 -4.50 -1.46 -17.46
CA ASN A 376 -4.39 -2.50 -18.49
C ASN A 376 -3.39 -3.62 -18.14
N ILE A 377 -2.36 -3.35 -17.33
CA ILE A 377 -1.46 -4.42 -16.86
C ILE A 377 -2.20 -5.37 -15.90
N GLY A 378 -3.17 -4.86 -15.13
CA GLY A 378 -4.06 -5.68 -14.31
C GLY A 378 -4.93 -6.62 -15.14
N SER A 379 -5.43 -6.15 -16.30
CA SER A 379 -6.25 -6.98 -17.18
C SER A 379 -5.44 -7.99 -18.00
N VAL A 380 -4.27 -7.62 -18.52
CA VAL A 380 -3.40 -8.52 -19.31
C VAL A 380 -2.76 -9.62 -18.44
N ALA A 381 -2.45 -9.33 -17.17
CA ALA A 381 -2.02 -10.35 -16.22
C ALA A 381 -3.13 -11.39 -15.96
N ASN A 382 -4.40 -10.96 -15.95
CA ASN A 382 -5.55 -11.84 -15.78
C ASN A 382 -5.86 -12.66 -17.06
N THR A 383 -5.68 -12.11 -18.26
CA THR A 383 -5.89 -12.86 -19.52
C THR A 383 -4.76 -13.82 -19.86
N ARG A 384 -3.48 -13.48 -19.59
CA ARG A 384 -2.38 -14.46 -19.78
C ARG A 384 -2.47 -15.66 -18.84
N SER A 385 -3.04 -15.51 -17.64
CA SER A 385 -3.36 -16.67 -16.78
C SER A 385 -4.50 -17.53 -17.34
N ALA A 386 -5.39 -16.96 -18.15
CA ALA A 386 -6.43 -17.72 -18.84
C ALA A 386 -5.85 -18.47 -20.05
N ASP A 387 -5.06 -17.83 -20.91
CA ASP A 387 -4.55 -18.46 -22.15
C ASP A 387 -3.50 -19.56 -21.92
N VAL A 388 -2.67 -19.47 -20.88
CA VAL A 388 -1.75 -20.56 -20.53
C VAL A 388 -2.51 -21.79 -19.99
N SER A 389 -3.73 -21.61 -19.48
CA SER A 389 -4.60 -22.72 -19.09
C SER A 389 -5.34 -23.36 -20.28
N THR A 390 -5.52 -22.64 -21.38
CA THR A 390 -6.19 -23.13 -22.59
C THR A 390 -5.20 -23.85 -23.53
N PHE A 391 -3.97 -23.36 -23.68
CA PHE A 391 -2.95 -24.02 -24.53
C PHE A 391 -2.31 -25.27 -23.88
N GLY A 392 -2.40 -25.42 -22.56
CA GLY A 392 -1.98 -26.64 -21.86
C GLY A 392 -2.96 -27.82 -21.99
N ALA A 393 -4.14 -27.61 -22.59
CA ALA A 393 -5.19 -28.61 -22.74
C ALA A 393 -5.29 -29.24 -24.14
N VAL A 394 -4.48 -28.77 -25.12
CA VAL A 394 -4.52 -29.28 -26.52
C VAL A 394 -3.24 -30.06 -26.89
N ALA A 395 -2.32 -30.28 -25.94
CA ALA A 395 -1.08 -31.03 -26.16
C ALA A 395 -0.92 -32.25 -25.25
N ARG A 396 -2.01 -32.90 -24.85
CA ARG A 396 -1.99 -34.25 -24.23
C ARG A 396 -3.16 -35.10 -24.69
#